data_AF-A0AAU6SDC7-F1
#
_entry.id   AF-A0AAU6SDC7-F1
#
_cell.length_a   1.000
_cell.length_b   1.000
_cell.length_c   1.000
_cell.angle_alpha   90.00
_cell.angle_beta   90.00
_cell.angle_gamma   90.00
#
_symmetry.space_group_name_H-M   'P 1'
#
loop_
_entity.id
_entity.type
_entity.pdbx_description
1 polymer ?
#
loop_
_entity_poly.entity_id
_entity_poly.type
_entity_poly.pdbx_seq_one_letter_code
_entity_poly.pdbx_strand_id
1 'polypeptide(L)'
;MEDRIILAVLAITLGVVVGVLVFVPFVALSFRRRGGFGVGRFLLWGAALVAVMAIWTYTLLPLPDPDAIRCAGVNVDVTGLAAEVRGALARRGAAAATDPAVAQLLLNVLLFVPLGFFIRVLSDRGVGTAVVVGFALSAFVEVTQLTGVWGLYPCAYRVFDVGDLLTNTLGAVLGSLLALAVPRRLRGSPRLPDAGEPQPVTCGRRLLGMVCDGLAAWLLSLSVVVVVQLTLYLLGAEAAVQDGAAASLVGGATPIAVWLVVTLATGGTVGDHAVQLRFAGGPLPVGLARFLRFLGGIGGWLVLIALPGAWTFVATVFAGLSVVLVFTTDGRGLPGIVSGQRVVDAREPEEPDAGPPGAASASGV
;
A
#
# COMPACT_ATOMS: atom_id res chain seq x y z
N MET A 1 -22.03 -21.70 2.68
CA MET A 1 -22.10 -20.26 3.09
C MET A 1 -20.74 -19.83 3.61
N GLU A 2 -20.06 -20.68 4.40
CA GLU A 2 -18.65 -20.52 4.79
C GLU A 2 -17.70 -20.29 3.62
N ASP A 3 -17.81 -21.02 2.51
CA ASP A 3 -16.85 -20.89 1.40
C ASP A 3 -16.91 -19.51 0.72
N ARG A 4 -18.12 -18.95 0.59
CA ARG A 4 -18.30 -17.58 0.07
C ARG A 4 -17.69 -16.52 0.99
N ILE A 5 -17.71 -16.75 2.31
CA ILE A 5 -17.10 -15.86 3.30
C ILE A 5 -15.58 -15.96 3.20
N ILE A 6 -15.02 -17.17 3.08
CA ILE A 6 -13.57 -17.40 2.94
C ILE A 6 -13.04 -16.71 1.67
N LEU A 7 -13.72 -16.86 0.54
CA LEU A 7 -13.30 -16.25 -0.73
C LEU A 7 -13.37 -14.72 -0.67
N ALA A 8 -14.39 -14.16 0.00
CA ALA A 8 -14.49 -12.72 0.22
C ALA A 8 -13.37 -12.20 1.15
N VAL A 9 -13.07 -12.93 2.22
CA VAL A 9 -11.96 -12.61 3.14
C VAL A 9 -10.64 -12.63 2.39
N LEU A 10 -10.35 -13.67 1.61
CA LEU A 10 -9.12 -13.78 0.81
C LEU A 10 -8.94 -12.59 -0.13
N ALA A 11 -10.00 -12.18 -0.84
CA ALA A 11 -9.92 -11.06 -1.76
C ALA A 11 -9.70 -9.72 -1.05
N ILE A 12 -10.36 -9.50 0.10
CA ILE A 12 -10.15 -8.31 0.93
C ILE A 12 -8.73 -8.30 1.46
N THR A 13 -8.24 -9.41 2.01
CA THR A 13 -6.89 -9.54 2.55
C THR A 13 -5.84 -9.28 1.47
N LEU A 14 -5.98 -9.88 0.29
CA LEU A 14 -5.06 -9.63 -0.82
C LEU A 14 -5.07 -8.16 -1.24
N GLY A 15 -6.25 -7.55 -1.31
CA GLY A 15 -6.40 -6.12 -1.60
C GLY A 15 -5.70 -5.22 -0.59
N VAL A 16 -5.85 -5.52 0.70
CA VAL A 16 -5.16 -4.81 1.78
C VAL A 16 -3.64 -4.97 1.67
N VAL A 17 -3.15 -6.18 1.41
CA VAL A 17 -1.72 -6.46 1.22
C VAL A 17 -1.15 -5.64 0.06
N VAL A 18 -1.81 -5.65 -1.10
CA VAL A 18 -1.41 -4.85 -2.26
C VAL A 18 -1.43 -3.35 -1.94
N GLY A 19 -2.48 -2.89 -1.27
CA GLY A 19 -2.60 -1.50 -0.83
C GLY A 19 -1.41 -1.07 0.04
N VAL A 20 -1.05 -1.89 1.04
CA VAL A 20 0.09 -1.63 1.94
C VAL A 20 1.43 -1.66 1.19
N LEU A 21 1.64 -2.64 0.30
CA LEU A 21 2.83 -2.77 -0.54
C LEU A 21 3.10 -1.51 -1.37
N VAL A 22 2.03 -0.87 -1.88
CA VAL A 22 2.15 0.35 -2.68
C VAL A 22 2.24 1.60 -1.79
N PHE A 23 1.56 1.61 -0.65
CA PHE A 23 1.42 2.79 0.21
C PHE A 23 2.76 3.31 0.76
N VAL A 24 3.58 2.46 1.38
CA VAL A 24 4.84 2.91 2.01
C VAL A 24 5.85 3.45 0.98
N PRO A 25 6.11 2.76 -0.15
CA PRO A 25 6.93 3.33 -1.22
C PRO A 25 6.35 4.62 -1.81
N PHE A 26 5.02 4.70 -1.95
CA PHE A 26 4.36 5.91 -2.41
C PHE A 26 4.62 7.11 -1.48
N VAL A 27 4.53 6.90 -0.16
CA VAL A 27 4.86 7.92 0.85
C VAL A 27 6.31 8.37 0.70
N ALA A 28 7.24 7.41 0.67
CA ALA A 28 8.66 7.69 0.51
C ALA A 28 8.96 8.50 -0.78
N LEU A 29 8.37 8.11 -1.90
CA LEU A 29 8.52 8.81 -3.17
C LEU A 29 7.88 10.19 -3.16
N SER A 30 6.72 10.37 -2.51
CA SER A 30 6.07 11.67 -2.39
C SER A 30 6.93 12.66 -1.61
N PHE A 31 7.47 12.26 -0.45
CA PHE A 31 8.37 13.13 0.32
C PHE A 31 9.66 13.42 -0.46
N ARG A 32 10.28 12.41 -1.07
CA ARG A 32 11.56 12.59 -1.81
C ARG A 32 11.43 13.44 -3.06
N ARG A 33 10.26 13.45 -3.71
CA ARG A 33 10.05 14.26 -4.91
C ARG A 33 9.39 15.60 -4.63
N ARG A 34 8.64 15.75 -3.54
CA ARG A 34 7.73 16.89 -3.35
C ARG A 34 7.81 17.55 -1.98
N GLY A 35 8.67 17.07 -1.08
CA GLY A 35 8.84 17.61 0.28
C GLY A 35 7.69 17.33 1.25
N GLY A 36 6.52 16.87 0.79
CA GLY A 36 5.37 16.61 1.64
C GLY A 36 4.18 15.92 0.98
N PHE A 37 3.05 15.99 1.69
CA PHE A 37 1.77 15.37 1.33
C PHE A 37 0.71 16.45 1.08
N GLY A 38 0.23 16.57 -0.17
CA GLY A 38 -0.96 17.36 -0.47
C GLY A 38 -2.22 16.52 -0.32
N VAL A 39 -3.19 16.94 0.49
CA VAL A 39 -4.46 16.22 0.76
C VAL A 39 -5.16 15.82 -0.54
N GLY A 40 -5.27 16.73 -1.51
CA GLY A 40 -5.91 16.42 -2.80
C GLY A 40 -5.20 15.30 -3.57
N ARG A 41 -3.86 15.26 -3.54
CA ARG A 41 -3.11 14.19 -4.19
C ARG A 41 -3.23 12.87 -3.43
N PHE A 42 -3.28 12.90 -2.11
CA PHE A 42 -3.57 11.71 -1.31
C PHE A 42 -4.93 11.12 -1.70
N LEU A 43 -5.98 11.95 -1.77
CA LEU A 43 -7.31 11.53 -2.19
C LEU A 43 -7.30 10.97 -3.63
N LEU A 44 -6.55 11.58 -4.55
CA LEU A 44 -6.42 11.06 -5.93
C LEU A 44 -5.72 9.69 -5.97
N TRP A 45 -4.64 9.49 -5.21
CA TRP A 45 -3.96 8.19 -5.13
C TRP A 45 -4.82 7.13 -4.41
N GLY A 46 -5.54 7.52 -3.36
CA GLY A 46 -6.51 6.66 -2.69
C GLY A 46 -7.64 6.25 -3.63
N ALA A 47 -8.19 7.19 -4.40
CA ALA A 47 -9.21 6.89 -5.41
C ALA A 47 -8.66 6.01 -6.55
N ALA A 48 -7.40 6.19 -6.95
CA ALA A 48 -6.75 5.32 -7.92
C ALA A 48 -6.56 3.89 -7.39
N LEU A 49 -6.17 3.74 -6.12
CA LEU A 49 -6.11 2.44 -5.46
C LEU A 49 -7.49 1.78 -5.41
N VAL A 50 -8.53 2.52 -5.01
CA VAL A 50 -9.92 2.04 -5.01
C VAL A 50 -10.36 1.61 -6.41
N ALA A 51 -9.99 2.35 -7.46
CA ALA A 51 -10.29 1.98 -8.85
C ALA A 51 -9.64 0.65 -9.25
N VAL A 52 -8.35 0.45 -8.93
CA VAL A 52 -7.66 -0.83 -9.18
C VAL A 52 -8.29 -1.97 -8.37
N MET A 53 -8.64 -1.70 -7.10
CA MET A 53 -9.33 -2.66 -6.24
C MET A 53 -10.73 -3.02 -6.76
N ALA A 54 -11.45 -2.05 -7.33
CA ALA A 54 -12.74 -2.28 -7.96
C ALA A 54 -12.58 -3.20 -9.18
N ILE A 55 -11.59 -2.95 -10.04
CA ILE A 55 -11.28 -3.85 -11.17
C ILE A 55 -11.04 -5.27 -10.65
N TRP A 56 -10.15 -5.44 -9.67
CA TRP A 56 -9.86 -6.75 -9.08
C TRP A 56 -11.12 -7.45 -8.54
N THR A 57 -11.90 -6.72 -7.74
CA THR A 57 -13.04 -7.27 -7.01
C THR A 57 -14.18 -7.64 -7.97
N TYR A 58 -14.58 -6.74 -8.87
CA TYR A 58 -15.72 -6.96 -9.76
C TYR A 58 -15.42 -7.98 -10.87
N THR A 59 -14.16 -8.08 -11.30
CA THR A 59 -13.80 -9.04 -12.35
C THR A 59 -13.56 -10.44 -11.82
N LEU A 60 -13.04 -10.61 -10.60
CA LEU A 60 -12.71 -11.94 -10.08
C LEU A 60 -13.79 -12.52 -9.16
N LEU A 61 -14.55 -11.69 -8.46
CA LEU A 61 -15.55 -12.15 -7.48
C LEU A 61 -16.99 -12.15 -8.04
N PRO A 62 -17.89 -12.98 -7.45
CA PRO A 62 -17.58 -14.04 -6.49
C PRO A 62 -16.89 -15.22 -7.16
N LEU A 63 -15.97 -15.85 -6.43
CA LEU A 63 -15.35 -17.11 -6.85
C LEU A 63 -16.38 -18.25 -6.69
N PRO A 64 -16.40 -19.23 -7.61
CA PRO A 64 -17.36 -20.33 -7.57
C PRO A 64 -17.05 -21.28 -6.41
N ASP A 65 -18.08 -22.03 -6.01
CA ASP A 65 -17.90 -23.17 -5.12
C ASP A 65 -17.05 -24.25 -5.83
N PRO A 66 -15.92 -24.70 -5.25
CA PRO A 66 -15.06 -25.72 -5.84
C PRO A 66 -15.80 -27.00 -6.24
N ASP A 67 -16.82 -27.40 -5.47
CA ASP A 67 -17.56 -28.64 -5.70
C ASP A 67 -18.64 -28.50 -6.80
N ALA A 68 -19.01 -27.27 -7.16
CA ALA A 68 -20.06 -26.98 -8.14
C ALA A 68 -19.56 -26.23 -9.38
N ILE A 69 -18.25 -26.09 -9.56
CA ILE A 69 -17.66 -25.35 -10.68
C ILE A 69 -18.04 -25.99 -12.01
N ARG A 70 -18.53 -25.16 -12.95
CA ARG A 70 -18.72 -25.54 -14.35
C ARG A 70 -17.69 -24.81 -15.19
N CYS A 71 -16.88 -25.56 -15.93
CA CYS A 71 -15.86 -24.99 -16.79
C CYS A 71 -16.49 -24.14 -17.88
N ALA A 72 -15.99 -22.92 -18.01
CA ALA A 72 -16.37 -21.99 -19.06
C ALA A 72 -15.45 -22.13 -20.28
N GLY A 73 -15.96 -21.73 -21.45
CA GLY A 73 -15.24 -21.79 -22.71
C GLY A 73 -14.33 -20.59 -22.96
N VAL A 74 -13.77 -20.54 -24.16
CA VAL A 74 -12.92 -19.45 -24.66
C VAL A 74 -13.58 -18.82 -25.88
N ASN A 75 -13.80 -17.51 -25.85
CA ASN A 75 -14.28 -16.72 -26.97
C ASN A 75 -13.14 -15.83 -27.52
N VAL A 76 -12.70 -16.14 -28.73
CA VAL A 76 -11.64 -15.38 -29.44
C VAL A 76 -12.17 -14.63 -30.66
N ASP A 77 -13.49 -14.54 -30.83
CA ASP A 77 -14.08 -13.86 -31.99
C ASP A 77 -14.02 -12.34 -31.82
N VAL A 78 -12.95 -11.75 -32.37
CA VAL A 78 -12.75 -10.30 -32.44
C VAL A 78 -13.85 -9.60 -33.25
N THR A 79 -14.45 -10.28 -34.23
CA THR A 79 -15.49 -9.70 -35.10
C THR A 79 -16.88 -9.74 -34.47
N GLY A 80 -17.09 -10.65 -33.53
CA GLY A 80 -18.31 -10.79 -32.72
C GLY A 80 -18.65 -9.51 -31.96
N LEU A 81 -17.65 -8.82 -31.41
CA LEU A 81 -17.84 -7.55 -30.71
C LEU A 81 -18.55 -6.49 -31.59
N ALA A 82 -18.22 -6.41 -32.88
CA ALA A 82 -18.87 -5.46 -33.78
C ALA A 82 -20.34 -5.82 -34.05
N ALA A 83 -20.70 -7.10 -34.01
CA ALA A 83 -22.08 -7.55 -34.09
C ALA A 83 -22.83 -7.28 -32.77
N GLU A 84 -22.20 -7.53 -31.63
CA GLU A 84 -22.75 -7.25 -30.30
C GLU A 84 -23.02 -5.77 -30.08
N VAL A 85 -22.06 -4.89 -30.43
CA VAL A 85 -22.22 -3.44 -30.37
C VAL A 85 -23.35 -2.98 -31.29
N ARG A 86 -23.44 -3.51 -32.53
CA ARG A 86 -24.56 -3.18 -33.43
C ARG A 86 -25.91 -3.64 -32.87
N GLY A 87 -25.97 -4.84 -32.30
CA GLY A 87 -27.16 -5.35 -31.64
C GLY A 87 -27.55 -4.52 -30.41
N ALA A 88 -26.56 -4.10 -29.61
CA ALA A 88 -26.74 -3.21 -28.48
C ALA A 88 -27.30 -1.84 -28.90
N LEU A 89 -26.76 -1.23 -29.96
CA LEU A 89 -27.21 0.06 -30.49
C LEU A 89 -28.58 -0.01 -31.20
N ALA A 90 -28.94 -1.17 -31.75
CA ALA A 90 -30.24 -1.40 -32.37
C ALA A 90 -31.37 -1.50 -31.33
N ARG A 91 -31.05 -1.97 -30.11
CA ARG A 91 -31.98 -1.97 -28.98
C ARG A 91 -32.16 -0.52 -28.48
N ARG A 92 -33.40 -0.02 -28.47
CA ARG A 92 -33.75 1.35 -28.03
C ARG A 92 -34.69 1.32 -26.83
N GLY A 93 -34.62 2.36 -25.99
CA GLY A 93 -35.53 2.55 -24.85
C GLY A 93 -35.19 1.69 -23.62
N ALA A 94 -36.15 1.52 -22.71
CA ALA A 94 -35.97 0.84 -21.42
C ALA A 94 -35.47 -0.61 -21.56
N ALA A 95 -35.80 -1.30 -22.65
CA ALA A 95 -35.37 -2.66 -22.93
C ALA A 95 -33.86 -2.79 -23.20
N ALA A 96 -33.20 -1.73 -23.67
CA ALA A 96 -31.74 -1.71 -23.85
C ALA A 96 -30.99 -1.54 -22.52
N ALA A 97 -31.60 -0.84 -21.56
CA ALA A 97 -31.00 -0.61 -20.24
C ALA A 97 -31.04 -1.84 -19.32
N THR A 98 -31.96 -2.78 -19.58
CA THR A 98 -32.08 -4.03 -18.82
C THR A 98 -31.46 -5.24 -19.53
N ASP A 99 -30.90 -5.07 -20.72
CA ASP A 99 -30.28 -6.15 -21.48
C ASP A 99 -28.90 -6.49 -20.89
N PRO A 100 -28.66 -7.73 -20.44
CA PRO A 100 -27.40 -8.13 -19.82
C PRO A 100 -26.18 -7.94 -20.74
N ALA A 101 -26.33 -8.13 -22.05
CA ALA A 101 -25.23 -7.97 -23.00
C ALA A 101 -24.83 -6.50 -23.16
N VAL A 102 -25.83 -5.60 -23.18
CA VAL A 102 -25.58 -4.15 -23.20
C VAL A 102 -24.96 -3.70 -21.89
N ALA A 103 -25.45 -4.22 -20.76
CA ALA A 103 -24.92 -3.91 -19.44
C ALA A 103 -23.47 -4.35 -19.29
N GLN A 104 -23.10 -5.56 -19.72
CA GLN A 104 -21.72 -6.06 -19.68
C GLN A 104 -20.77 -5.14 -20.45
N LEU A 105 -21.11 -4.81 -21.70
CA LEU A 105 -20.32 -3.92 -22.54
C LEU A 105 -20.06 -2.56 -21.86
N LEU A 106 -21.13 -1.94 -21.33
CA LEU A 106 -21.04 -0.64 -20.69
C LEU A 106 -20.27 -0.69 -19.36
N LEU A 107 -20.48 -1.72 -18.56
CA LEU A 107 -19.82 -1.88 -17.26
C LEU A 107 -18.33 -2.16 -17.42
N ASN A 108 -17.92 -2.97 -18.41
CA ASN A 108 -16.51 -3.21 -18.73
C ASN A 108 -15.78 -1.91 -19.08
N VAL A 109 -16.38 -1.11 -19.98
CA VAL A 109 -15.86 0.22 -20.33
C VAL A 109 -15.80 1.11 -19.07
N LEU A 110 -16.90 1.22 -18.32
CA LEU A 110 -17.00 2.11 -17.17
C LEU A 110 -16.01 1.75 -16.05
N LEU A 111 -15.78 0.45 -15.84
CA LEU A 111 -14.86 -0.06 -14.82
C LEU A 111 -13.41 0.35 -15.08
N PHE A 112 -13.00 0.46 -16.36
CA PHE A 112 -11.64 0.85 -16.75
C PHE A 112 -11.47 2.36 -17.03
N VAL A 113 -12.54 3.14 -17.11
CA VAL A 113 -12.45 4.62 -17.24
C VAL A 113 -11.63 5.26 -16.11
N PRO A 114 -11.85 4.95 -14.83
CA PRO A 114 -11.04 5.50 -13.75
C PRO A 114 -9.54 5.18 -13.90
N LEU A 115 -9.19 3.97 -14.33
CA LEU A 115 -7.79 3.56 -14.53
C LEU A 115 -7.09 4.48 -15.54
N GLY A 116 -7.70 4.66 -16.72
CA GLY A 116 -7.18 5.55 -17.75
C GLY A 116 -7.05 7.00 -17.30
N PHE A 117 -8.06 7.49 -16.56
CA PHE A 117 -8.07 8.82 -16.00
C PHE A 117 -6.90 9.03 -15.03
N PHE A 118 -6.72 8.11 -14.07
CA PHE A 118 -5.66 8.23 -13.06
C PHE A 118 -4.25 8.03 -13.63
N ILE A 119 -4.05 7.14 -14.61
CA ILE A 119 -2.74 7.01 -15.30
C ILE A 119 -2.31 8.37 -15.87
N ARG A 120 -3.21 9.07 -16.56
CA ARG A 120 -2.91 10.37 -17.13
C ARG A 120 -2.74 11.45 -16.06
N VAL A 121 -3.64 11.53 -15.08
CA VAL A 121 -3.60 12.58 -14.05
C VAL A 121 -2.39 12.41 -13.13
N LEU A 122 -2.03 11.19 -12.72
CA LEU A 122 -0.96 10.95 -11.74
C LEU A 122 0.43 10.83 -12.38
N SER A 123 0.52 10.40 -13.64
CA SER A 123 1.81 10.14 -14.31
C SER A 123 2.10 11.08 -15.50
N ASP A 124 1.17 11.97 -15.89
CA ASP A 124 1.20 12.77 -17.14
C ASP A 124 1.49 11.92 -18.40
N ARG A 125 1.08 10.66 -18.39
CA ARG A 125 1.24 9.74 -19.54
C ARG A 125 0.02 9.75 -20.45
N GLY A 126 0.28 9.59 -21.75
CA GLY A 126 -0.72 9.71 -22.80
C GLY A 126 -1.60 8.48 -23.01
N VAL A 127 -2.47 8.56 -24.02
CA VAL A 127 -3.39 7.47 -24.40
C VAL A 127 -2.65 6.17 -24.69
N GLY A 128 -1.46 6.22 -25.30
CA GLY A 128 -0.66 5.01 -25.56
C GLY A 128 -0.33 4.22 -24.29
N THR A 129 -0.02 4.90 -23.19
CA THR A 129 0.20 4.22 -21.89
C THR A 129 -1.11 3.68 -21.32
N ALA A 130 -2.22 4.40 -21.48
CA ALA A 130 -3.53 3.91 -21.07
C ALA A 130 -3.96 2.65 -21.85
N VAL A 131 -3.65 2.57 -23.16
CA VAL A 131 -3.86 1.37 -23.98
C VAL A 131 -3.03 0.21 -23.44
N VAL A 132 -1.71 0.39 -23.29
CA VAL A 132 -0.82 -0.70 -22.87
C VAL A 132 -1.18 -1.20 -21.47
N VAL A 133 -1.39 -0.30 -20.51
CA VAL A 133 -1.73 -0.68 -19.13
C VAL A 133 -3.15 -1.23 -19.03
N GLY A 134 -4.12 -0.64 -19.72
CA GLY A 134 -5.50 -1.12 -19.76
C GLY A 134 -5.59 -2.52 -20.35
N PHE A 135 -4.94 -2.74 -21.50
CA PHE A 135 -4.85 -4.06 -22.13
C PHE A 135 -4.12 -5.06 -21.25
N ALA A 136 -2.95 -4.70 -20.70
CA ALA A 136 -2.18 -5.61 -19.85
C ALA A 136 -2.95 -6.02 -18.58
N LEU A 137 -3.65 -5.07 -17.93
CA LEU A 137 -4.46 -5.37 -16.76
C LEU A 137 -5.68 -6.23 -17.12
N SER A 138 -6.36 -5.93 -18.24
CA SER A 138 -7.46 -6.75 -18.70
C SER A 138 -6.99 -8.16 -19.06
N ALA A 139 -5.87 -8.30 -19.77
CA ALA A 139 -5.28 -9.59 -20.11
C ALA A 139 -4.87 -10.37 -18.86
N PHE A 140 -4.32 -9.69 -17.86
CA PHE A 140 -4.00 -10.32 -16.58
C PHE A 140 -5.25 -10.88 -15.88
N VAL A 141 -6.36 -10.13 -15.89
CA VAL A 141 -7.65 -10.59 -15.34
C VAL A 141 -8.18 -11.80 -16.12
N GLU A 142 -8.25 -11.71 -17.45
CA GLU A 142 -8.74 -12.79 -18.31
C GLU A 142 -7.88 -14.06 -18.16
N VAL A 143 -6.54 -13.93 -18.10
CA VAL A 143 -5.63 -15.06 -17.87
C VAL A 143 -5.83 -15.65 -16.47
N THR A 144 -6.04 -14.80 -15.46
CA THR A 144 -6.35 -15.28 -14.10
C THR A 144 -7.64 -16.11 -14.11
N GLN A 145 -8.67 -15.69 -14.84
CA GLN A 145 -9.91 -16.43 -14.95
C GLN A 145 -9.76 -17.73 -15.77
N LEU A 146 -9.08 -17.66 -16.92
CA LEU A 146 -8.81 -18.78 -17.81
C LEU A 146 -8.05 -19.92 -17.11
N THR A 147 -7.09 -19.55 -16.27
CA THR A 147 -6.26 -20.50 -15.51
C THR A 147 -6.93 -20.97 -14.22
N GLY A 148 -8.17 -20.58 -13.94
CA GLY A 148 -8.85 -20.96 -12.70
C GLY A 148 -8.16 -20.37 -11.47
N VAL A 149 -7.79 -19.10 -11.51
CA VAL A 149 -6.96 -18.42 -10.49
C VAL A 149 -5.62 -19.13 -10.31
N TRP A 150 -4.88 -19.30 -11.41
CA TRP A 150 -3.53 -19.88 -11.42
C TRP A 150 -3.47 -21.30 -10.84
N GLY A 151 -4.49 -22.13 -11.16
CA GLY A 151 -4.57 -23.52 -10.73
C GLY A 151 -5.28 -23.75 -9.40
N LEU A 152 -5.88 -22.71 -8.80
CA LEU A 152 -6.78 -22.88 -7.64
C LEU A 152 -8.02 -23.71 -8.02
N TYR A 153 -8.51 -23.55 -9.25
CA TYR A 153 -9.59 -24.31 -9.85
C TYR A 153 -9.07 -25.16 -11.01
N PRO A 154 -9.69 -26.33 -11.28
CA PRO A 154 -9.23 -27.25 -12.32
C PRO A 154 -9.43 -26.71 -13.75
N CYS A 155 -10.20 -25.63 -13.92
CA CYS A 155 -10.52 -25.03 -15.21
C CYS A 155 -10.97 -23.57 -15.09
N ALA A 156 -11.20 -22.93 -16.23
CA ALA A 156 -11.73 -21.57 -16.30
C ALA A 156 -13.12 -21.49 -15.66
N TYR A 157 -13.30 -20.57 -14.71
CA TYR A 157 -14.58 -20.38 -14.01
C TYR A 157 -15.47 -19.28 -14.59
N ARG A 158 -14.91 -18.48 -15.50
CA ARG A 158 -15.62 -17.51 -16.35
C ARG A 158 -15.12 -17.65 -17.78
N VAL A 159 -15.94 -17.22 -18.73
CA VAL A 159 -15.60 -17.26 -20.15
C VAL A 159 -14.44 -16.30 -20.37
N PHE A 160 -13.35 -16.78 -20.95
CA PHE A 160 -12.30 -15.90 -21.46
C PHE A 160 -12.83 -15.21 -22.70
N ASP A 161 -12.89 -13.88 -22.73
CA ASP A 161 -13.48 -13.13 -23.84
C ASP A 161 -12.55 -12.03 -24.36
N VAL A 162 -12.15 -12.13 -25.64
CA VAL A 162 -11.36 -11.07 -26.30
C VAL A 162 -12.16 -9.77 -26.45
N GLY A 163 -13.49 -9.83 -26.50
CA GLY A 163 -14.37 -8.66 -26.43
C GLY A 163 -14.21 -7.89 -25.12
N ASP A 164 -14.01 -8.58 -24.00
CA ASP A 164 -13.77 -7.95 -22.69
C ASP A 164 -12.41 -7.23 -22.69
N LEU A 165 -11.36 -7.82 -23.29
CA LEU A 165 -10.07 -7.15 -23.47
C LEU A 165 -10.20 -5.82 -24.21
N LEU A 166 -10.97 -5.80 -25.31
CA LEU A 166 -11.15 -4.62 -26.14
C LEU A 166 -11.98 -3.55 -25.43
N THR A 167 -13.05 -3.94 -24.73
CA THR A 167 -13.98 -3.02 -24.07
C THR A 167 -13.37 -2.40 -22.81
N ASN A 168 -12.63 -3.19 -22.02
CA ASN A 168 -11.83 -2.69 -20.90
C ASN A 168 -10.72 -1.74 -21.38
N THR A 169 -10.01 -2.10 -22.46
CA THR A 169 -8.99 -1.22 -23.05
C THR A 169 -9.61 0.10 -23.56
N LEU A 170 -10.79 0.03 -24.18
CA LEU A 170 -11.55 1.21 -24.59
C LEU A 170 -11.91 2.08 -23.39
N GLY A 171 -12.35 1.49 -22.28
CA GLY A 171 -12.57 2.19 -21.02
C GLY A 171 -11.34 2.99 -20.58
N ALA A 172 -10.16 2.38 -20.55
CA ALA A 172 -8.92 3.06 -20.22
C ALA A 172 -8.57 4.19 -21.20
N VAL A 173 -8.82 4.01 -22.49
CA VAL A 173 -8.64 5.07 -23.50
C VAL A 173 -9.56 6.26 -23.20
N LEU A 174 -10.86 6.01 -23.03
CA LEU A 174 -11.85 7.04 -22.74
C LEU A 174 -11.52 7.77 -21.43
N GLY A 175 -11.11 7.04 -20.40
CA GLY A 175 -10.61 7.61 -19.15
C GLY A 175 -9.45 8.58 -19.34
N SER A 176 -8.44 8.17 -20.11
CA SER A 176 -7.30 9.04 -20.44
C SER A 176 -7.72 10.28 -21.24
N LEU A 177 -8.71 10.15 -22.14
CA LEU A 177 -9.25 11.29 -22.87
C LEU A 177 -10.04 12.23 -21.96
N LEU A 178 -10.87 11.72 -21.04
CA LEU A 178 -11.58 12.51 -20.04
C LEU A 178 -10.61 13.29 -19.13
N ALA A 179 -9.47 12.70 -18.79
CA ALA A 179 -8.41 13.37 -18.05
C ALA A 179 -7.80 14.58 -18.81
N LEU A 180 -8.10 14.77 -20.10
CA LEU A 180 -7.74 15.98 -20.83
C LEU A 180 -8.40 17.24 -20.25
N ALA A 181 -9.55 17.12 -19.60
CA ALA A 181 -10.22 18.22 -18.93
C ALA A 181 -9.44 18.77 -17.72
N VAL A 182 -8.58 17.96 -17.09
CA VAL A 182 -7.74 18.38 -15.95
C VAL A 182 -6.56 19.21 -16.48
N PRO A 183 -6.33 20.47 -16.07
CA PRO A 183 -5.22 21.27 -16.58
C PRO A 183 -3.86 20.57 -16.46
N ARG A 184 -3.02 20.65 -17.51
CA ARG A 184 -1.73 19.92 -17.56
C ARG A 184 -0.81 20.23 -16.38
N ARG A 185 -0.83 21.47 -15.86
CA ARG A 185 -0.09 21.90 -14.66
C ARG A 185 -0.43 21.12 -13.38
N LEU A 186 -1.62 20.50 -13.31
CA LEU A 186 -2.06 19.70 -12.17
C LEU A 186 -1.74 18.21 -12.33
N ARG A 187 -1.29 17.79 -13.52
CA ARG A 187 -0.99 16.40 -13.84
C ARG A 187 0.44 16.03 -13.47
N GLY A 188 0.66 14.73 -13.28
CA GLY A 188 1.96 14.16 -13.00
C GLY A 188 2.40 14.32 -11.55
N SER A 189 3.62 13.83 -11.30
CA SER A 189 4.33 14.02 -10.04
C SER A 189 5.72 14.62 -10.32
N PRO A 190 5.78 15.90 -10.75
CA PRO A 190 7.06 16.57 -10.95
C PRO A 190 7.82 16.64 -9.62
N ARG A 191 9.15 16.62 -9.70
CA ARG A 191 9.97 16.98 -8.54
C ARG A 191 9.80 18.47 -8.30
N LEU A 192 9.34 18.88 -7.11
CA LEU A 192 9.29 20.30 -6.78
C LEU A 192 10.71 20.80 -6.45
N PRO A 193 11.04 22.06 -6.78
CA PRO A 193 12.37 22.63 -6.51
C PRO A 193 12.75 22.61 -5.02
N ASP A 194 11.78 22.86 -4.15
CA ASP A 194 11.89 22.90 -2.69
C ASP A 194 11.83 21.51 -2.02
N ALA A 195 11.74 20.43 -2.82
CA ALA A 195 11.69 19.07 -2.27
C ALA A 195 12.98 18.66 -1.55
N GLY A 196 14.11 19.29 -1.88
CA GLY A 196 15.38 19.08 -1.19
C GLY A 196 15.54 19.91 0.08
N GLU A 197 14.70 20.92 0.30
CA GLU A 197 14.81 21.84 1.43
C GLU A 197 14.16 21.26 2.69
N PRO A 198 14.64 21.65 3.89
CA PRO A 198 13.98 21.33 5.15
C PRO A 198 12.52 21.74 5.15
N GLN A 199 11.63 20.84 5.58
CA GLN A 199 10.19 21.10 5.66
C GLN A 199 9.73 20.99 7.11
N PRO A 200 8.68 21.74 7.50
CA PRO A 200 8.21 21.72 8.88
C PRO A 200 7.78 20.32 9.34
N VAL A 201 8.13 19.98 10.58
CA VAL A 201 7.73 18.73 11.22
C VAL A 201 6.34 18.89 11.82
N THR A 202 5.31 18.50 11.06
CA THR A 202 3.90 18.57 11.51
C THR A 202 3.48 17.30 12.24
N CYS A 203 2.43 17.39 13.08
CA CYS A 203 1.82 16.22 13.73
C CYS A 203 1.38 15.17 12.70
N GLY A 204 0.76 15.61 11.59
CA GLY A 204 0.33 14.71 10.52
C GLY A 204 1.48 13.95 9.86
N ARG A 205 2.62 14.60 9.64
CA ARG A 205 3.83 13.95 9.10
C ARG A 205 4.37 12.88 10.05
N ARG A 206 4.36 13.15 11.35
CA ARG A 206 4.81 12.20 12.38
C ARG A 206 3.86 11.01 12.50
N LEU A 207 2.55 11.24 12.50
CA LEU A 207 1.54 10.17 12.48
C LEU A 207 1.66 9.32 11.21
N LEU A 208 1.91 9.94 10.06
CA LEU A 208 2.12 9.21 8.81
C LEU A 208 3.37 8.31 8.88
N GLY A 209 4.45 8.77 9.52
CA GLY A 209 5.61 7.93 9.83
C GLY A 209 5.23 6.72 10.69
N MET A 210 4.47 6.93 11.77
CA MET A 210 3.98 5.84 12.64
C MET A 210 3.10 4.84 11.88
N VAL A 211 2.22 5.31 11.00
CA VAL A 211 1.38 4.45 10.14
C VAL A 211 2.27 3.65 9.17
N CYS A 212 3.27 4.27 8.56
CA CYS A 212 4.20 3.56 7.67
C CYS A 212 4.98 2.48 8.42
N ASP A 213 5.42 2.74 9.66
CA ASP A 213 6.06 1.74 10.52
C ASP A 213 5.13 0.57 10.82
N GLY A 214 3.91 0.84 11.30
CA GLY A 214 2.94 -0.19 11.64
C GLY A 214 2.57 -1.06 10.43
N LEU A 215 2.31 -0.43 9.28
CA LEU A 215 1.96 -1.14 8.04
C LEU A 215 3.13 -1.97 7.50
N ALA A 216 4.35 -1.44 7.51
CA ALA A 216 5.53 -2.16 7.05
C ALA A 216 5.88 -3.33 7.99
N ALA A 217 5.76 -3.15 9.30
CA ALA A 217 5.98 -4.21 10.28
C ALA A 217 4.93 -5.32 10.16
N TRP A 218 3.65 -4.95 9.98
CA TRP A 218 2.57 -5.90 9.74
C TRP A 218 2.80 -6.71 8.46
N LEU A 219 3.15 -6.04 7.35
CA LEU A 219 3.42 -6.70 6.08
C LEU A 219 4.61 -7.67 6.18
N LEU A 220 5.69 -7.26 6.85
CA LEU A 220 6.85 -8.13 7.09
C LEU A 220 6.44 -9.35 7.93
N SER A 221 5.69 -9.15 9.01
CA SER A 221 5.20 -10.23 9.86
C SER A 221 4.36 -11.23 9.08
N LEU A 222 3.37 -10.75 8.32
CA LEU A 222 2.51 -11.58 7.47
C LEU A 222 3.33 -12.38 6.45
N SER A 223 4.28 -11.72 5.77
CA SER A 223 5.13 -12.37 4.77
C SER A 223 5.95 -13.51 5.39
N VAL A 224 6.52 -13.27 6.57
CA VAL A 224 7.31 -14.28 7.31
C VAL A 224 6.42 -15.44 7.77
N VAL A 225 5.23 -15.18 8.32
CA VAL A 225 4.27 -16.22 8.72
C VAL A 225 3.93 -17.12 7.53
N VAL A 226 3.61 -16.53 6.37
CA VAL A 226 3.28 -17.29 5.15
C VAL A 226 4.47 -18.13 4.69
N VAL A 227 5.68 -17.56 4.66
CA VAL A 227 6.89 -18.28 4.25
C VAL A 227 7.20 -19.45 5.19
N VAL A 228 7.09 -19.25 6.51
CA VAL A 228 7.32 -20.31 7.50
C VAL A 228 6.28 -21.40 7.35
N GLN A 229 5.00 -21.06 7.21
CA GLN A 229 3.93 -22.04 7.01
C GLN A 229 4.13 -22.86 5.74
N LEU A 230 4.47 -22.20 4.63
CA LEU A 230 4.76 -22.88 3.37
C LEU A 230 5.97 -23.82 3.52
N THR A 231 7.01 -23.38 4.22
CA THR A 231 8.20 -24.21 4.47
C THR A 231 7.87 -25.44 5.30
N LEU A 232 7.09 -25.29 6.38
CA LEU A 232 6.66 -26.41 7.22
C LEU A 232 5.79 -27.41 6.43
N TYR A 233 4.89 -26.90 5.58
CA TYR A 233 4.09 -27.72 4.68
C TYR A 233 4.96 -28.52 3.70
N LEU A 234 5.92 -27.87 3.04
CA LEU A 234 6.83 -28.53 2.09
C LEU A 234 7.74 -29.57 2.76
N LEU A 235 8.02 -29.42 4.05
CA LEU A 235 8.78 -30.39 4.85
C LEU A 235 7.91 -31.54 5.39
N GLY A 236 6.60 -31.56 5.11
CA GLY A 236 5.68 -32.58 5.61
C GLY A 236 5.39 -32.49 7.11
N ALA A 237 5.65 -31.34 7.75
CA ALA A 237 5.48 -31.14 9.18
C ALA A 237 4.02 -30.74 9.53
N GLU A 238 3.05 -31.58 9.18
CA GLU A 238 1.61 -31.27 9.27
C GLU A 238 1.17 -30.82 10.66
N ALA A 239 1.65 -31.47 11.72
CA ALA A 239 1.34 -31.10 13.10
C ALA A 239 1.82 -29.68 13.45
N ALA A 240 2.98 -29.26 12.95
CA ALA A 240 3.52 -27.92 13.17
C ALA A 240 2.78 -26.85 12.35
N VAL A 241 2.32 -27.19 11.15
CA VAL A 241 1.48 -26.31 10.33
C VAL A 241 0.16 -26.00 11.04
N GLN A 242 -0.49 -27.04 11.59
CA GLN A 242 -1.76 -26.93 12.32
C GLN A 242 -1.61 -26.17 13.65
N ASP A 243 -0.53 -26.42 14.39
CA ASP A 243 -0.24 -25.70 15.62
C ASP A 243 0.07 -24.21 15.38
N GLY A 244 0.86 -23.89 14.35
CA GLY A 244 1.13 -22.52 13.93
C GLY A 244 1.94 -21.67 14.91
N ALA A 245 2.38 -22.22 16.06
CA ALA A 245 3.13 -21.46 17.05
C ALA A 245 4.50 -21.03 16.53
N ALA A 246 5.18 -21.91 15.77
CA ALA A 246 6.47 -21.60 15.15
C ALA A 246 6.35 -20.42 14.16
N ALA A 247 5.35 -20.46 13.28
CA ALA A 247 5.12 -19.38 12.32
C ALA A 247 4.77 -18.06 13.03
N SER A 248 3.92 -18.11 14.05
CA SER A 248 3.54 -16.93 14.84
C SER A 248 4.72 -16.34 15.62
N LEU A 249 5.53 -17.18 16.25
CA LEU A 249 6.72 -16.76 16.99
C LEU A 249 7.74 -16.09 16.07
N VAL A 250 8.11 -16.73 14.96
CA VAL A 250 9.08 -16.19 14.00
C VAL A 250 8.52 -14.94 13.33
N GLY A 251 7.25 -14.95 12.95
CA GLY A 251 6.55 -13.81 12.38
C GLY A 251 6.46 -12.60 13.30
N GLY A 252 6.31 -12.80 14.60
CA GLY A 252 6.30 -11.73 15.61
C GLY A 252 7.71 -11.22 15.96
N ALA A 253 8.69 -12.13 16.08
CA ALA A 253 10.06 -11.77 16.45
C ALA A 253 10.82 -11.05 15.33
N THR A 254 10.56 -11.40 14.06
CA THR A 254 11.26 -10.85 12.91
C THR A 254 11.14 -9.31 12.78
N PRO A 255 9.92 -8.70 12.78
CA PRO A 255 9.81 -7.24 12.71
C PRO A 255 10.46 -6.54 13.91
N ILE A 256 10.42 -7.12 15.12
CA ILE A 256 11.13 -6.58 16.29
C ILE A 256 12.63 -6.50 16.02
N ALA A 257 13.23 -7.61 15.55
CA ALA A 257 14.66 -7.67 15.25
C ALA A 257 15.05 -6.72 14.11
N VAL A 258 14.28 -6.70 13.02
CA VAL A 258 14.55 -5.83 11.86
C VAL A 258 14.46 -4.36 12.26
N TRP A 259 13.41 -3.93 12.96
CA TRP A 259 13.29 -2.53 13.39
C TRP A 259 14.35 -2.15 14.41
N LEU A 260 14.76 -3.07 15.30
CA LEU A 260 15.86 -2.83 16.21
C LEU A 260 17.15 -2.56 15.42
N VAL A 261 17.50 -3.44 14.48
CA VAL A 261 18.71 -3.29 13.64
C VAL A 261 18.65 -1.99 12.85
N VAL A 262 17.53 -1.69 12.18
CA VAL A 262 17.36 -0.46 11.39
C VAL A 262 17.50 0.79 12.26
N THR A 263 16.88 0.79 13.45
CA THR A 263 16.94 1.93 14.38
C THR A 263 18.34 2.11 14.96
N LEU A 264 19.02 1.02 15.34
CA LEU A 264 20.38 1.07 15.87
C LEU A 264 21.41 1.47 14.80
N ALA A 265 21.25 1.02 13.56
CA ALA A 265 22.17 1.35 12.48
C ALA A 265 21.98 2.79 11.97
N THR A 266 20.73 3.21 11.75
CA THR A 266 20.43 4.47 11.05
C THR A 266 19.99 5.61 11.97
N GLY A 267 19.59 5.32 13.22
CA GLY A 267 18.92 6.28 14.11
C GLY A 267 17.46 6.57 13.74
N GLY A 268 16.93 5.96 12.67
CA GLY A 268 15.57 6.10 12.15
C GLY A 268 14.84 4.78 12.03
N THR A 269 13.51 4.80 12.07
CA THR A 269 12.70 3.65 11.64
C THR A 269 12.40 3.70 10.15
N VAL A 270 11.80 2.65 9.59
CA VAL A 270 11.34 2.62 8.19
C VAL A 270 10.37 3.77 7.91
N GLY A 271 9.45 4.03 8.84
CA GLY A 271 8.50 5.14 8.78
C GLY A 271 9.17 6.49 8.77
N ASP A 272 10.16 6.72 9.65
CA ASP A 272 10.92 7.97 9.68
C ASP A 272 11.65 8.22 8.35
N HIS A 273 12.28 7.19 7.78
CA HIS A 273 12.91 7.28 6.46
C HIS A 273 11.92 7.53 5.33
N ALA A 274 10.70 6.99 5.43
CA ALA A 274 9.64 7.23 4.46
C ALA A 274 9.15 8.69 4.49
N VAL A 275 9.09 9.32 5.66
CA VAL A 275 8.68 10.72 5.82
C VAL A 275 9.84 11.70 5.98
N GLN A 276 11.08 11.27 5.78
CA GLN A 276 12.32 12.06 5.94
C GLN A 276 12.42 12.77 7.30
N LEU A 277 12.14 12.05 8.39
CA LEU A 277 12.37 12.53 9.76
C LEU A 277 13.63 11.91 10.33
N ARG A 278 14.32 12.65 11.21
CA ARG A 278 15.39 12.12 12.04
C ARG A 278 15.27 12.65 13.47
N PHE A 279 15.90 11.95 14.40
CA PHE A 279 15.95 12.37 15.80
C PHE A 279 17.36 12.89 16.08
N ALA A 280 17.44 14.13 16.56
CA ALA A 280 18.68 14.87 16.72
C ALA A 280 18.82 15.46 18.13
N GLY A 281 20.08 15.67 18.52
CA GLY A 281 20.47 16.19 19.83
C GLY A 281 20.25 15.20 20.98
N GLY A 282 20.32 15.71 22.20
CA GLY A 282 20.11 14.96 23.44
C GLY A 282 21.42 14.69 24.21
N PRO A 283 21.36 14.52 25.53
CA PRO A 283 22.56 14.34 26.36
C PRO A 283 23.05 12.87 26.43
N LEU A 284 22.29 11.93 25.88
CA LEU A 284 22.57 10.50 26.00
C LEU A 284 23.57 10.02 24.95
N PRO A 285 24.39 8.99 25.26
CA PRO A 285 25.22 8.32 24.26
C PRO A 285 24.37 7.78 23.10
N VAL A 286 24.88 7.90 21.88
CA VAL A 286 24.15 7.61 20.64
C VAL A 286 23.52 6.21 20.65
N GLY A 287 24.24 5.18 21.11
CA GLY A 287 23.72 3.81 21.18
C GLY A 287 22.52 3.68 22.14
N LEU A 288 22.63 4.27 23.34
CA LEU A 288 21.55 4.25 24.33
C LEU A 288 20.34 5.06 23.84
N ALA A 289 20.57 6.23 23.24
CA ALA A 289 19.50 7.06 22.67
C ALA A 289 18.71 6.31 21.59
N ARG A 290 19.41 5.62 20.66
CA ARG A 290 18.78 4.82 19.59
C ARG A 290 17.98 3.63 20.16
N PHE A 291 18.50 2.96 21.19
CA PHE A 291 17.80 1.86 21.84
C PHE A 291 16.54 2.33 22.59
N LEU A 292 16.66 3.38 23.39
CA LEU A 292 15.52 3.98 24.12
C LEU A 292 14.45 4.50 23.17
N ARG A 293 14.86 5.05 22.03
CA ARG A 293 13.96 5.47 20.95
C ARG A 293 13.21 4.29 20.32
N PHE A 294 13.87 3.15 20.09
CA PHE A 294 13.22 1.93 19.63
C PHE A 294 12.15 1.49 20.64
N LEU A 295 12.48 1.43 21.93
CA LEU A 295 11.55 1.07 23.00
C LEU A 295 10.41 2.08 23.18
N GLY A 296 10.69 3.38 23.06
CA GLY A 296 9.70 4.44 23.15
C GLY A 296 8.83 4.61 21.89
N GLY A 297 9.10 3.84 20.84
CA GLY A 297 8.39 3.90 19.56
C GLY A 297 7.78 2.56 19.14
N ILE A 298 7.82 2.26 17.84
CA ILE A 298 7.26 1.04 17.27
C ILE A 298 7.84 -0.24 17.88
N GLY A 299 9.11 -0.24 18.29
CA GLY A 299 9.76 -1.39 18.91
C GLY A 299 9.12 -1.80 20.23
N GLY A 300 8.85 -0.84 21.12
CA GLY A 300 8.13 -1.10 22.37
C GLY A 300 6.74 -1.64 22.13
N TRP A 301 6.00 -1.07 21.18
CA TRP A 301 4.67 -1.57 20.81
C TRP A 301 4.71 -3.00 20.26
N LEU A 302 5.66 -3.32 19.38
CA LEU A 302 5.85 -4.66 18.83
C LEU A 302 6.24 -5.69 19.91
N VAL A 303 7.07 -5.30 20.88
CA VAL A 303 7.40 -6.18 22.02
C VAL A 303 6.16 -6.41 22.89
N LEU A 304 5.39 -5.36 23.20
CA LEU A 304 4.19 -5.48 24.04
C LEU A 304 3.10 -6.34 23.38
N ILE A 305 2.89 -6.21 22.07
CA ILE A 305 1.87 -7.01 21.36
C ILE A 305 2.29 -8.47 21.17
N ALA A 306 3.60 -8.78 21.24
CA ALA A 306 4.10 -10.15 21.21
C ALA A 306 3.90 -10.89 22.54
N LEU A 307 3.61 -10.18 23.63
CA LEU A 307 3.37 -10.77 24.95
C LEU A 307 1.88 -11.13 25.14
N PRO A 308 1.57 -12.29 25.75
CA PRO A 308 0.18 -12.75 25.90
C PRO A 308 -0.57 -12.06 27.04
N GLY A 309 -1.91 -12.16 27.02
CA GLY A 309 -2.77 -11.76 28.14
C GLY A 309 -2.90 -10.24 28.31
N ALA A 310 -2.66 -9.74 29.53
CA ALA A 310 -2.86 -8.32 29.87
C ALA A 310 -1.99 -7.35 29.07
N TRP A 311 -0.89 -7.83 28.46
CA TRP A 311 0.01 -7.01 27.68
C TRP A 311 -0.61 -6.44 26.40
N THR A 312 -1.64 -7.06 25.82
CA THR A 312 -2.37 -6.48 24.68
C THR A 312 -3.10 -5.19 25.07
N PHE A 313 -3.64 -5.13 26.29
CA PHE A 313 -4.23 -3.91 26.83
C PHE A 313 -3.15 -2.83 27.04
N VAL A 314 -2.01 -3.21 27.61
CA VAL A 314 -0.86 -2.29 27.78
C VAL A 314 -0.36 -1.77 26.43
N ALA A 315 -0.26 -2.62 25.40
CA ALA A 315 0.11 -2.23 24.04
C ALA A 315 -0.88 -1.21 23.45
N THR A 316 -2.18 -1.41 23.70
CA THR A 316 -3.24 -0.48 23.25
C THR A 316 -3.12 0.88 23.94
N VAL A 317 -2.92 0.88 25.27
CA VAL A 317 -2.67 2.10 26.04
C VAL A 317 -1.39 2.80 25.57
N PHE A 318 -0.32 2.03 25.33
CA PHE A 318 0.96 2.54 24.81
C PHE A 318 0.78 3.20 23.44
N ALA A 319 0.03 2.58 22.52
CA ALA A 319 -0.26 3.15 21.21
C ALA A 319 -1.09 4.44 21.33
N GLY A 320 -2.13 4.44 22.17
CA GLY A 320 -2.95 5.62 22.43
C GLY A 320 -2.13 6.77 23.02
N LEU A 321 -1.31 6.50 24.02
CA LEU A 321 -0.38 7.48 24.61
C LEU A 321 0.63 8.00 23.58
N SER A 322 1.19 7.12 22.75
CA SER A 322 2.13 7.51 21.69
C SER A 322 1.49 8.49 20.72
N VAL A 323 0.23 8.26 20.32
CA VAL A 323 -0.53 9.17 19.45
C VAL A 323 -0.83 10.49 20.16
N VAL A 324 -1.30 10.48 21.40
CA VAL A 324 -1.59 11.71 22.18
C VAL A 324 -0.32 12.56 22.32
N LEU A 325 0.82 11.93 22.65
CA LEU A 325 2.10 12.61 22.80
C LEU A 325 2.63 13.19 21.49
N VAL A 326 2.14 12.78 20.31
CA VAL A 326 2.45 13.49 19.06
C VAL A 326 1.92 14.92 19.11
N PHE A 327 0.73 15.14 19.67
CA PHE A 327 0.07 16.44 19.68
C PHE A 327 0.46 17.33 20.87
N THR A 328 0.90 16.74 21.99
CA THR A 328 1.08 17.48 23.25
C THR A 328 2.53 17.78 23.61
N THR A 329 3.49 17.29 22.83
CA THR A 329 4.92 17.41 23.16
C THR A 329 5.63 18.07 21.99
N ASP A 330 6.09 19.32 22.19
CA ASP A 330 6.69 20.25 21.22
C ASP A 330 7.71 19.59 20.26
N GLY A 331 7.24 18.83 19.29
CA GLY A 331 8.05 18.06 18.34
C GLY A 331 8.83 16.86 18.91
N ARG A 332 8.56 16.32 20.11
CA ARG A 332 9.33 15.20 20.70
C ARG A 332 8.66 13.83 20.53
N GLY A 333 7.43 13.69 21.00
CA GLY A 333 6.71 12.42 21.14
C GLY A 333 7.33 11.49 22.17
N LEU A 334 6.68 10.34 22.40
CA LEU A 334 7.19 9.32 23.33
C LEU A 334 8.64 8.89 23.01
N PRO A 335 9.03 8.58 21.75
CA PRO A 335 10.40 8.19 21.46
C PRO A 335 11.41 9.27 21.81
N GLY A 336 11.09 10.55 21.54
CA GLY A 336 11.98 11.67 21.82
C GLY A 336 12.06 12.04 23.29
N ILE A 337 10.98 11.85 24.07
CA ILE A 337 11.01 12.02 25.53
C ILE A 337 11.94 11.00 26.17
N VAL A 338 11.78 9.73 25.81
CA VAL A 338 12.55 8.63 26.43
C VAL A 338 14.02 8.67 26.00
N SER A 339 14.32 9.07 24.75
CA SER A 339 15.71 9.20 24.27
C SER A 339 16.35 10.56 24.52
N GLY A 340 15.59 11.56 25.00
CA GLY A 340 16.06 12.93 25.17
C GLY A 340 16.31 13.69 23.86
N GLN A 341 15.77 13.22 22.73
CA GLN A 341 16.00 13.77 21.40
C GLN A 341 14.80 14.59 20.89
N ARG A 342 15.04 15.46 19.92
CA ARG A 342 13.99 16.20 19.19
C ARG A 342 13.82 15.64 17.78
N VAL A 343 12.59 15.67 17.27
CA VAL A 343 12.31 15.28 15.87
C VAL A 343 12.58 16.48 14.98
N VAL A 344 13.45 16.29 14.00
CA VAL A 344 13.82 17.30 13.00
C VAL A 344 13.66 16.73 11.60
N ASP A 345 13.63 17.59 10.59
CA ASP A 345 13.69 17.12 9.20
C ASP A 345 15.06 16.51 8.92
N ALA A 346 15.08 15.36 8.23
CA ALA A 346 16.33 14.71 7.84
C ALA A 346 17.20 15.57 6.90
N ARG A 347 16.62 16.59 6.26
CA ARG A 347 17.29 17.54 5.39
C ARG A 347 17.87 18.76 6.11
N GLU A 348 17.53 18.97 7.39
CA GLU A 348 18.15 20.03 8.18
C GLU A 348 19.66 19.78 8.30
N PRO A 349 20.51 20.81 8.13
CA PRO A 349 21.95 20.69 8.33
C PRO A 349 22.24 20.07 9.70
N GLU A 350 23.23 19.19 9.78
CA GLU A 350 23.76 18.81 11.08
C GLU A 350 24.47 20.04 11.67
N GLU A 351 23.96 20.58 12.78
CA GLU A 351 24.77 21.49 13.58
C GLU A 351 26.02 20.71 14.00
N PRO A 352 27.23 21.21 13.69
CA PRO A 352 28.44 20.57 14.15
C PRO A 352 28.36 20.49 15.68
N ASP A 353 28.54 19.27 16.19
CA ASP A 353 28.54 18.93 17.60
C ASP A 353 29.22 20.06 18.37
N ALA A 354 28.46 20.78 19.20
CA ALA A 354 29.01 21.87 19.99
C ALA A 354 30.09 21.25 20.88
N GLY A 355 31.34 21.36 20.44
CA GLY A 355 32.50 20.90 21.19
C GLY A 355 32.41 21.42 22.62
N PRO A 356 32.94 20.68 23.60
CA PRO A 356 32.77 20.99 25.02
C PRO A 356 33.09 22.47 25.28
N PRO A 357 32.26 23.19 26.06
CA PRO A 357 32.47 24.60 26.33
C PRO A 357 33.76 24.74 27.15
N GLY A 358 34.86 25.14 26.50
CA GLY A 358 36.12 25.29 27.23
C GLY A 358 37.37 25.35 26.37
N ALA A 359 37.51 26.40 25.56
CA ALA A 359 38.81 27.00 25.30
C ALA A 359 38.59 28.46 24.91
N ALA A 360 38.30 29.30 25.91
CA ALA A 360 38.51 30.73 25.76
C ALA A 360 39.98 30.93 25.36
N SER A 361 40.21 31.41 24.14
CA SER A 361 41.51 31.89 23.70
C SER A 361 41.85 33.15 24.50
N ALA A 362 42.48 32.95 25.65
CA ALA A 362 43.31 33.96 26.26
C ALA A 362 44.57 34.09 25.39
N SER A 363 44.55 35.04 24.46
CA SER A 363 45.77 35.57 23.85
C SER A 363 45.63 37.08 23.73
N GLY A 364 45.87 37.74 24.86
CA GLY A 364 46.38 39.11 24.88
C GLY A 364 47.77 39.06 25.50
N VAL A 365 48.79 39.15 24.67
CA VAL A 365 50.02 39.96 24.82
C VAL A 365 50.51 40.29 23.43
#